data_AF-A0A949QCN8-F1
#
_entry.id   AF-A0A949QCN8-F1
#
_cell.length_a   1.000
_cell.length_b   1.000
_cell.length_c   1.000
_cell.angle_alpha   90.00
_cell.angle_beta   90.00
_cell.angle_gamma   90.00
#
_symmetry.space_group_name_H-M   'P 1'
#
loop_
_entity.id
_entity.type
_entity.pdbx_description
1 polymer ?
#
loop_
_entity_poly.entity_id
_entity_poly.type
_entity_poly.pdbx_seq_one_letter_code
_entity_poly.pdbx_strand_id
1 'polypeptide(L)'
;MKQLLLMIGMGVLFSTSARAATNPLDGKAIFDKNCSVCHSINPPPKLAPPIVPLASRYHLQFQSKAEGVNHLAAYLKAPNKKNSIDPQAIVRFGLMPPVALSDKELHTVAEWVWEQDNQSMGRGRGRRFGVQGQ
;
A
#
# COMPACT_ATOMS: atom_id res chain seq x y z
N MET A 1 7.87 -45.25 65.20
CA MET A 1 8.18 -45.79 63.86
C MET A 1 6.99 -45.44 62.95
N LYS A 2 6.90 -44.24 62.37
CA LYS A 2 7.50 -43.76 61.10
C LYS A 2 7.18 -44.64 59.90
N GLN A 3 6.00 -44.43 59.31
CA GLN A 3 5.69 -44.75 57.92
C GLN A 3 4.98 -43.54 57.32
N LEU A 4 5.76 -42.73 56.61
CA LEU A 4 5.38 -41.55 55.87
C LEU A 4 4.98 -42.02 54.46
N LEU A 5 3.69 -42.05 54.16
CA LEU A 5 3.18 -42.29 52.80
C LEU A 5 3.15 -40.96 52.05
N LEU A 6 4.18 -40.76 51.23
CA LEU A 6 4.37 -39.61 50.34
C LEU A 6 3.44 -39.76 49.13
N MET A 7 2.35 -39.00 49.12
CA MET A 7 1.47 -38.77 47.96
C MET A 7 1.54 -37.30 47.61
N ILE A 8 2.38 -36.91 46.64
CA ILE A 8 2.23 -35.61 45.97
C ILE A 8 2.50 -35.80 44.48
N GLY A 9 1.48 -35.45 43.70
CA GLY A 9 1.32 -35.80 42.30
C GLY A 9 2.28 -35.08 41.35
N MET A 10 2.51 -35.75 40.23
CA MET A 10 3.20 -35.26 39.06
C MET A 10 2.43 -34.05 38.49
N GLY A 11 2.89 -32.84 38.78
CA GLY A 11 2.32 -31.60 38.24
C GLY A 11 2.57 -31.49 36.73
N VAL A 12 1.50 -31.45 35.94
CA VAL A 12 1.56 -31.19 34.50
C VAL A 12 1.85 -29.69 34.30
N LEU A 13 3.08 -29.37 33.87
CA LEU A 13 3.47 -28.03 33.48
C LEU A 13 2.86 -27.71 32.10
N PHE A 14 1.70 -27.05 32.08
CA PHE A 14 1.18 -26.44 30.87
C PHE A 14 1.94 -25.14 30.57
N SER A 15 2.91 -25.20 29.65
CA SER A 15 3.58 -24.01 29.13
C SER A 15 2.64 -23.23 28.21
N THR A 16 2.06 -22.13 28.70
CA THR A 16 1.31 -21.18 27.89
C THR A 16 2.29 -20.32 27.08
N SER A 17 2.53 -20.67 25.81
CA SER A 17 3.23 -19.79 24.88
C SER A 17 2.34 -18.59 24.55
N ALA A 18 2.70 -17.41 25.08
CA ALA A 18 2.11 -16.14 24.68
C ALA A 18 2.54 -15.83 23.24
N ARG A 19 1.61 -15.93 22.29
CA ARG A 19 1.79 -15.37 20.95
C ARG A 19 1.61 -13.86 21.04
N ALA A 20 2.68 -13.10 20.82
CA ALA A 20 2.57 -11.66 20.61
C ALA A 20 1.67 -11.42 19.38
N ALA A 21 0.53 -10.76 19.59
CA ALA A 21 -0.35 -10.35 18.51
C ALA A 21 0.32 -9.19 17.77
N THR A 22 0.91 -9.46 16.61
CA THR A 22 1.33 -8.40 15.69
C THR A 22 0.09 -7.92 14.95
N ASN A 23 -0.39 -6.71 15.24
CA ASN A 23 -1.41 -6.10 14.41
C ASN A 23 -0.87 -5.97 12.97
N PRO A 24 -1.60 -6.46 11.95
CA PRO A 24 -1.17 -6.28 10.57
C PRO A 24 -1.11 -4.79 10.25
N LEU A 25 -0.11 -4.38 9.46
CA LEU A 25 -0.06 -3.01 8.96
C LEU A 25 -1.25 -2.78 8.01
N ASP A 26 -1.85 -1.59 8.09
CA ASP A 26 -2.95 -1.18 7.23
C ASP A 26 -2.46 -0.11 6.25
N GLY A 27 -2.39 -0.45 4.97
CA GLY A 27 -1.91 0.45 3.91
C GLY A 27 -2.80 1.68 3.74
N LYS A 28 -4.12 1.56 3.97
CA LYS A 28 -5.03 2.71 3.94
C LYS A 28 -4.72 3.67 5.08
N ALA A 29 -4.50 3.15 6.28
CA ALA A 29 -4.15 3.98 7.44
C ALA A 29 -2.81 4.71 7.24
N ILE A 30 -1.82 4.03 6.63
CA ILE A 30 -0.54 4.66 6.28
C ILE A 30 -0.75 5.76 5.23
N PHE A 31 -1.55 5.51 4.19
CA PHE A 31 -1.89 6.51 3.18
C PHE A 31 -2.58 7.74 3.78
N ASP A 32 -3.61 7.52 4.61
CA ASP A 32 -4.39 8.59 5.21
C ASP A 32 -3.50 9.50 6.08
N LYS A 33 -2.56 8.91 6.83
CA LYS A 33 -1.65 9.65 7.71
C LYS A 33 -0.53 10.38 6.96
N ASN A 34 0.03 9.79 5.90
CA ASN A 34 1.30 10.26 5.33
C ASN A 34 1.19 10.81 3.90
N CYS A 35 0.19 10.39 3.13
CA CYS A 35 0.12 10.64 1.69
C CYS A 35 -1.06 11.56 1.32
N SER A 36 -2.16 11.49 2.08
CA SER A 36 -3.42 12.19 1.80
C SER A 36 -3.32 13.73 1.86
N VAL A 37 -2.29 14.24 2.53
CA VAL A 37 -1.95 15.67 2.61
C VAL A 37 -1.69 16.27 1.23
N CYS A 38 -1.05 15.50 0.33
CA CYS A 38 -0.72 15.94 -1.03
C CYS A 38 -1.57 15.26 -2.11
N HIS A 39 -1.92 13.98 -1.92
CA HIS A 39 -2.66 13.20 -2.89
C HIS A 39 -4.15 13.16 -2.57
N SER A 40 -5.00 13.39 -3.57
CA SER A 40 -6.39 12.95 -3.54
C SER A 40 -6.47 11.49 -3.98
N ILE A 41 -7.48 10.74 -3.51
CA ILE A 41 -7.71 9.38 -4.00
C ILE A 41 -8.26 9.45 -5.44
N ASN A 42 -9.34 10.21 -5.61
CA ASN A 42 -10.01 10.45 -6.87
C ASN A 42 -9.71 11.85 -7.42
N PRO A 43 -9.80 12.09 -8.73
CA PRO A 43 -9.80 13.43 -9.29
C PRO A 43 -10.87 14.32 -8.63
N PRO A 44 -10.63 15.64 -8.51
CA PRO A 44 -9.49 16.39 -9.03
C PRO A 44 -8.19 16.25 -8.21
N PRO A 45 -7.02 16.61 -8.76
CA PRO A 45 -5.76 16.65 -7.99
C PRO A 45 -5.77 17.73 -6.90
N LYS A 46 -4.94 17.53 -5.88
CA LYS A 46 -4.56 18.55 -4.90
C LYS A 46 -3.17 19.09 -5.25
N LEU A 47 -2.16 18.82 -4.41
CA LEU A 47 -0.76 19.19 -4.62
C LEU A 47 0.03 18.14 -5.43
N ALA A 48 -0.54 16.94 -5.59
CA ALA A 48 0.05 15.83 -6.33
C ALA A 48 -1.03 15.10 -7.16
N PRO A 49 -0.65 14.18 -8.07
CA PRO A 49 -1.61 13.42 -8.88
C PRO A 49 -2.60 12.60 -8.03
N PRO A 50 -3.85 12.40 -8.48
CA PRO A 50 -4.78 11.53 -7.78
C PRO A 50 -4.31 10.07 -7.86
N ILE A 51 -4.59 9.29 -6.81
CA ILE A 51 -4.10 7.91 -6.68
C ILE A 51 -4.73 6.95 -7.69
N VAL A 52 -6.03 7.02 -7.93
CA VAL A 52 -6.71 6.07 -8.83
C VAL A 52 -6.11 6.09 -10.26
N PRO A 53 -5.97 7.24 -10.94
CA PRO A 53 -5.28 7.29 -12.24
C PRO A 53 -3.81 6.84 -12.19
N LEU A 54 -3.11 7.12 -11.08
CA LEU A 54 -1.72 6.69 -10.90
C LEU A 54 -1.64 5.16 -10.81
N ALA A 55 -2.55 4.52 -10.06
CA ALA A 55 -2.65 3.07 -9.94
C ALA A 55 -2.91 2.41 -11.29
N SER A 56 -3.80 2.99 -12.11
CA SER A 56 -4.01 2.53 -13.49
C SER A 56 -2.76 2.61 -14.35
N ARG A 57 -1.95 3.67 -14.21
CA ARG A 57 -0.65 3.74 -14.92
C ARG A 57 0.29 2.62 -14.49
N TYR A 58 0.35 2.29 -13.20
CA TYR A 58 1.14 1.15 -12.72
C TYR A 58 0.68 -0.17 -13.34
N HIS A 59 -0.64 -0.40 -13.46
CA HIS A 59 -1.18 -1.62 -14.09
C HIS A 59 -0.90 -1.69 -15.60
N LEU A 60 -0.75 -0.55 -16.28
CA LEU A 60 -0.36 -0.50 -17.69
C LEU A 60 1.14 -0.75 -17.91
N GLN A 61 1.97 -0.47 -16.92
CA GLN A 61 3.44 -0.53 -17.04
C GLN A 61 4.03 -1.84 -16.51
N PHE A 62 3.41 -2.46 -15.50
CA PHE A 62 3.91 -3.69 -14.87
C PHE A 62 2.96 -4.86 -15.11
N GLN A 63 3.53 -6.01 -15.43
CA GLN A 63 2.76 -7.23 -15.70
C GLN A 63 2.29 -7.91 -14.41
N SER A 64 2.98 -7.67 -13.30
CA SER A 64 2.69 -8.29 -12.01
C SER A 64 2.55 -7.26 -10.88
N LYS A 65 1.71 -7.59 -9.90
CA LYS A 65 1.58 -6.82 -8.65
C LYS A 65 2.94 -6.69 -7.95
N ALA A 66 3.71 -7.77 -7.91
CA ALA A 66 5.01 -7.78 -7.24
C ALA A 66 5.98 -6.76 -7.86
N GLU A 67 6.13 -6.71 -9.18
CA GLU A 67 7.00 -5.73 -9.84
C GLU A 67 6.52 -4.30 -9.62
N GLY A 68 5.22 -4.05 -9.78
CA GLY A 68 4.66 -2.71 -9.62
C GLY A 68 4.77 -2.19 -8.19
N VAL A 69 4.46 -3.03 -7.19
CA VAL A 69 4.59 -2.69 -5.78
C VAL A 69 6.04 -2.47 -5.39
N ASN A 70 6.97 -3.32 -5.84
CA ASN A 70 8.40 -3.14 -5.56
C ASN A 70 8.94 -1.85 -6.18
N HIS A 71 8.55 -1.54 -7.42
CA HIS A 71 8.92 -0.29 -8.07
C HIS A 71 8.37 0.92 -7.31
N LEU A 72 7.10 0.89 -6.93
CA LEU A 72 6.46 1.97 -6.19
C LEU A 72 7.12 2.16 -4.80
N ALA A 73 7.33 1.10 -4.04
CA ALA A 73 7.99 1.16 -2.74
C ALA A 73 9.41 1.76 -2.85
N ALA A 74 10.18 1.36 -3.86
CA ALA A 74 11.49 1.93 -4.13
C ALA A 74 11.41 3.43 -4.49
N TYR A 75 10.44 3.83 -5.30
CA TYR A 75 10.20 5.23 -5.62
C TYR A 75 9.81 6.04 -4.38
N LEU A 76 8.95 5.54 -3.50
CA LEU A 76 8.57 6.22 -2.25
C LEU A 76 9.76 6.40 -1.31
N LYS A 77 10.67 5.41 -1.25
CA LYS A 77 11.91 5.46 -0.45
C LYS A 77 12.88 6.53 -0.93
N ALA A 78 13.06 6.63 -2.24
CA ALA A 78 14.01 7.55 -2.86
C ALA A 78 13.47 8.11 -4.18
N PRO A 79 12.52 9.06 -4.12
CA PRO A 79 11.90 9.60 -5.33
C PRO A 79 12.94 10.26 -6.22
N ASN A 80 12.92 9.93 -7.51
CA ASN A 80 13.81 10.55 -8.48
C ASN A 80 13.14 10.62 -9.86
N LYS A 81 13.62 11.54 -10.71
CA LYS A 81 13.02 11.78 -12.02
C LYS A 81 13.12 10.59 -12.97
N LYS A 82 14.21 9.83 -12.91
CA LYS A 82 14.50 8.71 -13.82
C LYS A 82 13.56 7.52 -13.59
N ASN A 83 13.21 7.25 -12.34
CA ASN A 83 12.39 6.11 -11.95
C ASN A 83 10.93 6.51 -11.66
N SER A 84 10.50 7.68 -12.13
CA SER A 84 9.10 8.08 -12.01
C SER A 84 8.26 7.38 -13.07
N ILE A 85 7.10 6.86 -12.65
CA ILE A 85 6.13 6.24 -13.56
C ILE A 85 5.43 7.27 -14.47
N ASP A 86 5.43 8.54 -14.07
CA ASP A 86 4.77 9.62 -14.80
C ASP A 86 5.67 10.87 -14.82
N PRO A 87 6.56 10.99 -15.83
CA PRO A 87 7.39 12.17 -16.00
C PRO A 87 6.57 13.47 -16.15
N GLN A 88 5.35 13.40 -16.70
CA GLN A 88 4.48 14.57 -16.85
C GLN A 88 3.93 15.02 -15.49
N ALA A 89 3.70 14.09 -14.56
CA ALA A 89 3.37 14.44 -13.18
C ALA A 89 4.50 15.26 -12.52
N ILE A 90 5.76 14.95 -12.78
CA ILE A 90 6.89 15.75 -12.25
C ILE A 90 6.90 17.15 -12.86
N VAL A 91 6.66 17.29 -14.16
CA VAL A 91 6.57 18.61 -14.80
C VAL A 91 5.48 19.46 -14.17
N ARG A 92 4.34 18.84 -13.84
CA ARG A 92 3.17 19.55 -13.31
C ARG A 92 3.21 19.83 -11.81
N PHE A 93 3.67 18.87 -11.01
CA PHE A 93 3.57 18.90 -9.54
C PHE A 93 4.92 18.98 -8.84
N GLY A 94 6.03 18.87 -9.58
CA GLY A 94 7.36 18.73 -9.03
C GLY A 94 7.69 17.29 -8.64
N LEU A 95 8.94 17.09 -8.20
CA LEU A 95 9.39 15.79 -7.69
C LEU A 95 8.82 15.57 -6.28
N MET A 96 8.22 14.41 -6.06
CA MET A 96 7.72 14.00 -4.74
C MET A 96 8.87 13.99 -3.71
N PRO A 97 8.69 14.53 -2.49
CA PRO A 97 9.70 14.42 -1.44
C PRO A 97 9.76 12.99 -0.87
N PRO A 98 10.92 12.54 -0.36
CA PRO A 98 11.03 11.25 0.31
C PRO A 98 10.17 11.23 1.59
N VAL A 99 9.54 10.10 1.88
CA VAL A 99 8.71 9.92 3.09
C VAL A 99 9.46 9.04 4.09
N ALA A 100 9.57 9.49 5.34
CA ALA A 100 10.25 8.76 6.40
C ALA A 100 9.36 7.63 6.95
N LEU A 101 9.23 6.54 6.18
CA LEU A 101 8.55 5.31 6.55
C LEU A 101 9.53 4.14 6.52
N SER A 102 9.27 3.11 7.32
CA SER A 102 10.03 1.86 7.24
C SER A 102 9.79 1.14 5.91
N ASP A 103 10.72 0.29 5.48
CA ASP A 103 10.58 -0.49 4.24
C ASP A 103 9.28 -1.33 4.22
N LYS A 104 8.86 -1.82 5.39
CA LYS A 104 7.61 -2.57 5.54
C LYS A 104 6.39 -1.67 5.32
N GLU A 105 6.37 -0.47 5.90
CA GLU A 105 5.28 0.50 5.70
C GLU A 105 5.22 1.00 4.25
N LEU A 106 6.38 1.25 3.62
CA LEU A 106 6.48 1.64 2.22
C LEU A 106 5.90 0.58 1.29
N HIS A 107 6.23 -0.69 1.53
CA HIS A 107 5.66 -1.80 0.78
C HIS A 107 4.14 -1.91 1.01
N THR A 108 3.68 -1.86 2.27
CA THR A 108 2.26 -1.96 2.61
C THR A 108 1.42 -0.84 1.98
N VAL A 109 1.89 0.42 1.99
CA VAL A 109 1.17 1.51 1.31
C VAL A 109 1.23 1.39 -0.21
N ALA A 110 2.32 0.86 -0.77
CA ALA A 110 2.44 0.60 -2.20
C ALA A 110 1.45 -0.48 -2.67
N GLU A 111 1.24 -1.55 -1.90
CA GLU A 111 0.21 -2.55 -2.16
C GLU A 111 -1.19 -1.94 -2.17
N TRP A 112 -1.48 -1.07 -1.20
CA TRP A 112 -2.76 -0.38 -1.15
C TRP A 112 -2.96 0.56 -2.35
N VAL A 113 -1.93 1.31 -2.76
CA VAL A 113 -1.98 2.17 -3.96
C VAL A 113 -2.24 1.34 -5.22
N TRP A 114 -1.53 0.21 -5.38
CA TRP A 114 -1.76 -0.72 -6.49
C TRP A 114 -3.23 -1.14 -6.56
N GLU A 115 -3.81 -1.52 -5.43
CA GLU A 115 -5.20 -1.97 -5.36
C GLU A 115 -6.23 -0.91 -5.75
N GLN A 116 -5.88 0.38 -5.78
CA GLN A 116 -6.85 1.43 -6.17
C GLN A 116 -7.25 1.38 -7.66
N ASP A 117 -6.52 0.66 -8.52
CA ASP A 117 -6.93 0.47 -9.92
C ASP A 117 -8.25 -0.33 -10.05
N ASN A 118 -8.52 -1.23 -9.11
CA ASN A 118 -9.76 -1.99 -9.10
C ASN A 118 -10.99 -1.08 -8.89
N GLN A 119 -10.81 0.10 -8.28
CA GLN A 119 -11.87 1.08 -8.06
C GLN A 119 -12.15 1.89 -9.33
N SER A 120 -11.14 2.15 -10.18
CA SER A 120 -11.35 2.79 -11.49
C SER A 120 -12.17 1.94 -12.44
N MET A 121 -12.00 0.62 -12.39
CA MET A 121 -12.68 -0.31 -13.30
C MET A 121 -14.20 -0.42 -13.04
N GLY A 122 -14.68 0.01 -11.87
CA GLY A 122 -16.11 0.07 -11.54
C GLY A 122 -16.85 1.31 -12.08
N ARG A 123 -16.17 2.28 -12.71
CA ARG A 123 -16.76 3.60 -12.97
C ARG A 123 -16.47 4.22 -14.35
N GLY A 124 -16.02 3.45 -15.35
CA GLY A 124 -15.39 4.06 -16.53
C GLY A 124 -15.49 3.40 -17.91
N ARG A 125 -16.25 2.33 -18.14
CA ARG A 125 -16.56 1.90 -19.54
C ARG A 125 -17.88 2.49 -20.01
N GLY A 126 -17.83 3.77 -20.37
CA GLY A 126 -18.98 4.49 -20.89
C GLY A 126 -18.59 5.70 -21.73
N ARG A 127 -17.80 5.49 -22.79
CA ARG A 127 -17.74 6.44 -23.90
C ARG A 127 -17.68 5.70 -25.23
N ARG A 128 -18.85 5.50 -25.84
CA ARG A 128 -18.94 5.45 -27.30
C ARG A 128 -19.19 6.89 -27.74
N PHE A 129 -18.11 7.63 -27.99
CA PHE A 129 -18.20 8.86 -28.77
C PHE A 129 -18.66 8.44 -30.17
N GLY A 130 -19.97 8.57 -30.42
CA GLY A 130 -20.53 8.50 -31.75
C GLY A 130 -20.10 9.76 -32.51
N VAL A 131 -19.28 9.54 -33.53
CA VAL A 131 -19.04 10.47 -34.63
C VAL A 131 -20.41 10.88 -35.19
N GLN A 132 -20.78 12.16 -35.08
CA GLN A 132 -21.85 12.72 -35.91
C GLN A 132 -21.25 12.94 -37.30
N GLY A 133 -21.62 12.07 -38.23
CA GLY A 133 -21.45 12.27 -39.66
C GLY A 133 -22.84 12.35 -40.30
N GLN A 134 -22.99 13.37 -41.14
CA GLN A 134 -24.14 13.75 -41.99
C GLN A 134 -25.23 14.57 -41.30
#